data_AF-A0A1G5R2D2-F1
#
_entry.id   AF-A0A1G5R2D2-F1
#
_cell.length_a   1.000
_cell.length_b   1.000
_cell.length_c   1.000
_cell.angle_alpha   90.00
_cell.angle_beta   90.00
_cell.angle_gamma   90.00
#
_symmetry.space_group_name_H-M   'P 1'
#
loop_
_entity.id
_entity.type
_entity.pdbx_description
1 polymer ?
#
loop_
_entity_poly.entity_id
_entity_poly.type
_entity_poly.pdbx_seq_one_letter_code
_entity_poly.pdbx_strand_id
1 'polypeptide(L)'
;MNTWSDFNTLTTLKISFTDSIARSATIYGNGNNQVSVSIRVKAIDKKQKPIILDGETLSSALYLCDYRTGEEIPFNTDSDSVRYSRQKNEYCNAVNYDGAIRSLSFGSRGAKYAVGGDGSVLIDFYISAGKMVNSKLIAAGIRVPNVGAFDTSETGTATPNGPGGHAFRNVSCVNIKVLSPINYGVSENVKITSLGEQTISNSLQWVSRFSTLGPWKEHYTGKCQRAIISIRPNVEKTGGDNKFMHHEISYSPVNNDNISQDTIKWDAIGSDDYPCFSVIKTGGRSGAPCAVIGRGIERDDYQVNIFYSRKNKVDLDGYFFVGDNSYYYRFAAKANENHMEDDEGGAATLLLYKFIMPENNCAQYNWIDAINSPNVVVADAYGNKGEFKLFFNDSDHFDIPAFSES
;
A
#
# COMPACT_ATOMS: atom_id res chain seq x y z
N MET A 1 26.50 -28.46 -27.99
CA MET A 1 25.79 -29.73 -28.28
C MET A 1 24.39 -29.60 -27.74
N ASN A 2 23.36 -29.96 -28.50
CA ASN A 2 21.97 -29.87 -28.05
C ASN A 2 21.70 -31.02 -27.07
N THR A 3 21.68 -30.76 -25.77
CA THR A 3 21.54 -31.76 -24.68
C THR A 3 20.29 -32.61 -24.80
N TRP A 4 19.29 -32.18 -25.59
CA TRP A 4 18.10 -32.96 -25.91
C TRP A 4 18.31 -34.08 -26.93
N SER A 5 19.41 -34.10 -27.68
CA SER A 5 19.66 -35.13 -28.72
C SER A 5 19.75 -36.55 -28.15
N ASP A 6 20.11 -36.66 -26.88
CA ASP A 6 20.23 -37.92 -26.16
C ASP A 6 18.98 -38.26 -25.35
N PHE A 7 17.89 -37.49 -25.45
CA PHE A 7 16.62 -37.78 -24.79
C PHE A 7 16.15 -39.21 -25.10
N ASN A 8 15.77 -39.92 -24.04
CA ASN A 8 15.15 -41.23 -24.12
C ASN A 8 13.75 -41.20 -23.53
N THR A 9 13.62 -40.82 -22.25
CA THR A 9 12.33 -40.81 -21.55
C THR A 9 12.20 -39.65 -20.57
N LEU A 10 10.96 -39.20 -20.38
CA LEU A 10 10.56 -38.31 -19.30
C LEU A 10 10.05 -39.16 -18.14
N THR A 11 10.72 -39.11 -16.99
CA THR A 11 10.36 -39.90 -15.79
C THR A 11 9.56 -39.10 -14.77
N THR A 12 9.81 -37.79 -14.68
CA THR A 12 9.08 -36.89 -13.79
C THR A 12 8.69 -35.62 -14.53
N LEU A 13 7.42 -35.26 -14.41
CA LEU A 13 6.89 -33.92 -14.71
C LEU A 13 5.79 -33.64 -13.68
N LYS A 14 6.01 -32.68 -12.79
CA LYS A 14 5.07 -32.40 -11.69
C LYS A 14 5.03 -30.91 -11.39
N ILE A 15 3.83 -30.38 -11.15
CA ILE A 15 3.61 -29.01 -10.68
C ILE A 15 3.19 -28.99 -9.21
N SER A 16 3.70 -28.03 -8.45
CA SER A 16 3.31 -27.77 -7.05
C SER A 16 3.52 -26.29 -6.71
N PHE A 17 2.90 -25.79 -5.65
CA PHE A 17 3.28 -24.48 -5.12
C PHE A 17 4.68 -24.53 -4.51
N THR A 18 5.43 -23.43 -4.66
CA THR A 18 6.80 -23.34 -4.13
C THR A 18 6.80 -23.28 -2.60
N ASP A 19 5.85 -22.53 -2.03
CA ASP A 19 5.81 -22.20 -0.60
C ASP A 19 4.77 -23.03 0.19
N SER A 20 4.17 -24.05 -0.42
CA SER A 20 3.08 -24.80 0.20
C SER A 20 2.90 -26.19 -0.39
N ILE A 21 2.50 -27.15 0.46
CA ILE A 21 2.04 -28.49 0.03
C ILE A 21 0.57 -28.51 -0.38
N ALA A 22 -0.14 -27.38 -0.28
CA ALA A 22 -1.53 -27.26 -0.69
C ALA A 22 -1.70 -27.57 -2.20
N ARG A 23 -2.94 -27.88 -2.56
CA ARG A 23 -3.33 -28.04 -3.98
C ARG A 23 -4.12 -26.87 -4.53
N SER A 24 -4.45 -25.89 -3.68
CA SER A 24 -5.22 -24.72 -4.06
C SER A 24 -4.62 -23.46 -3.44
N ALA A 25 -4.50 -22.40 -4.22
CA ALA A 25 -4.10 -21.08 -3.77
C ALA A 25 -5.12 -20.03 -4.23
N THR A 26 -5.28 -18.98 -3.44
CA THR A 26 -6.15 -17.84 -3.75
C THR A 26 -5.30 -16.61 -4.03
N ILE A 27 -5.61 -15.89 -5.11
CA ILE A 27 -5.00 -14.61 -5.49
C ILE A 27 -6.07 -13.58 -5.85
N TYR A 28 -5.72 -12.30 -5.86
CA TYR A 28 -6.56 -11.25 -6.43
C TYR A 28 -6.37 -11.15 -7.95
N GLY A 29 -7.46 -10.97 -8.68
CA GLY A 29 -7.44 -10.67 -10.10
C GLY A 29 -7.18 -9.18 -10.35
N ASN A 30 -6.00 -8.68 -10.01
CA ASN A 30 -5.59 -7.27 -10.20
C ASN A 30 -4.41 -7.10 -11.17
N GLY A 31 -4.00 -8.19 -11.84
CA GLY A 31 -2.85 -8.25 -12.74
C GLY A 31 -1.48 -8.27 -12.07
N ASN A 32 -1.40 -7.91 -10.78
CA ASN A 32 -0.17 -7.77 -10.00
C ASN A 32 0.04 -8.93 -9.02
N ASN A 33 -1.01 -9.41 -8.35
CA ASN A 33 -0.90 -10.46 -7.36
C ASN A 33 -0.46 -11.77 -8.02
N GLN A 34 0.68 -12.31 -7.57
CA GLN A 34 1.24 -13.54 -8.10
C GLN A 34 1.24 -14.64 -7.04
N VAL A 35 1.18 -15.89 -7.50
CA VAL A 35 1.55 -17.07 -6.71
C VAL A 35 2.64 -17.86 -7.44
N SER A 36 3.63 -18.35 -6.68
CA SER A 36 4.74 -19.12 -7.21
C SER A 36 4.39 -20.60 -7.31
N VAL A 37 4.67 -21.19 -8.48
CA VAL A 37 4.61 -22.63 -8.71
C VAL A 37 5.96 -23.13 -9.17
N SER A 38 6.33 -24.34 -8.77
CA SER A 38 7.53 -25.04 -9.21
C SER A 38 7.16 -26.22 -10.08
N ILE A 39 7.84 -26.37 -11.21
CA ILE A 39 7.76 -27.54 -12.08
C ILE A 39 9.00 -28.39 -11.87
N ARG A 40 8.80 -29.63 -11.41
CA ARG A 40 9.85 -30.64 -11.29
C ARG A 40 9.91 -31.50 -12.55
N VAL A 41 11.09 -31.57 -13.17
CA VAL A 41 11.36 -32.33 -14.38
C VAL A 41 12.47 -33.32 -14.13
N LYS A 42 12.37 -34.54 -14.67
CA LYS A 42 13.48 -35.49 -14.74
C LYS A 42 13.43 -36.24 -16.06
N ALA A 43 14.34 -35.90 -16.97
CA ALA A 43 14.53 -36.61 -18.22
C ALA A 43 15.75 -37.54 -18.12
N ILE A 44 15.68 -38.69 -18.79
CA ILE A 44 16.72 -39.71 -18.84
C ILE A 44 17.24 -39.81 -20.27
N ASP A 45 18.54 -39.98 -20.42
CA ASP A 45 19.20 -40.14 -21.70
C ASP A 45 19.17 -41.60 -22.21
N LYS A 46 19.67 -41.83 -23.43
CA LYS A 46 19.78 -43.18 -24.04
C LYS A 46 20.72 -44.12 -23.26
N LYS A 47 21.54 -43.60 -22.35
CA LYS A 47 22.46 -44.34 -21.48
C LYS A 47 21.91 -44.53 -20.05
N GLN A 48 20.63 -44.25 -19.83
CA GLN A 48 19.97 -44.36 -18.52
C GLN A 48 20.51 -43.38 -17.46
N LYS A 49 21.03 -42.23 -17.87
CA LYS A 49 21.52 -41.17 -16.97
C LYS A 49 20.59 -39.94 -17.01
N PRO A 50 20.46 -39.19 -15.89
CA PRO A 50 19.71 -37.94 -15.90
C PRO A 50 20.29 -36.92 -16.89
N ILE A 51 19.42 -36.31 -17.69
CA ILE A 51 19.77 -35.15 -18.53
C ILE A 51 19.65 -33.92 -17.65
N ILE A 52 20.80 -33.29 -17.36
CA ILE A 52 20.86 -32.03 -16.63
C ILE A 52 20.95 -30.91 -17.66
N LEU A 53 19.89 -30.10 -17.73
CA LEU A 53 19.78 -28.94 -18.61
C LEU A 53 20.05 -27.68 -17.82
N ASP A 54 20.68 -26.68 -18.42
CA ASP A 54 20.71 -25.36 -17.81
C ASP A 54 19.30 -24.78 -17.65
N GLY A 55 19.16 -23.85 -16.71
CA GLY A 55 17.86 -23.29 -16.36
C GLY A 55 17.16 -22.56 -17.50
N GLU A 56 17.89 -21.91 -18.42
CA GLU A 56 17.28 -21.18 -19.53
C GLU A 56 16.74 -22.13 -20.60
N THR A 57 17.51 -23.15 -20.96
CA THR A 57 17.08 -24.20 -21.89
C THR A 57 15.85 -24.93 -21.37
N LEU A 58 15.86 -25.33 -20.10
CA LEU A 58 14.71 -26.02 -19.50
C LEU A 58 13.50 -25.08 -19.37
N SER A 59 13.70 -23.86 -18.87
CA SER A 59 12.61 -22.89 -18.71
C SER A 59 11.94 -22.59 -20.05
N SER A 60 12.71 -22.50 -21.14
CA SER A 60 12.21 -22.28 -22.50
C SER A 60 11.44 -23.46 -23.08
N ALA A 61 11.71 -24.68 -22.62
CA ALA A 61 10.96 -25.86 -22.99
C ALA A 61 9.65 -26.01 -22.19
N LEU A 62 9.58 -25.42 -20.99
CA LEU A 62 8.44 -25.53 -20.08
C LEU A 62 7.32 -24.53 -20.38
N TYR A 63 6.08 -24.98 -20.18
CA TYR A 63 4.87 -24.18 -20.29
C TYR A 63 3.82 -24.60 -19.26
N LEU A 64 2.80 -23.76 -19.05
CA LEU A 64 1.63 -24.09 -18.24
C LEU A 64 0.40 -24.24 -19.15
N CYS A 65 -0.50 -25.17 -18.81
CA CYS A 65 -1.72 -25.42 -19.56
C CYS A 65 -2.92 -25.59 -18.64
N ASP A 66 -4.12 -25.43 -19.18
CA ASP A 66 -5.35 -25.78 -18.51
C ASP A 66 -5.42 -27.31 -18.33
N TYR A 67 -5.67 -27.73 -17.10
CA TYR A 67 -5.64 -29.14 -16.73
C TYR A 67 -6.69 -29.99 -17.47
N ARG A 68 -7.86 -29.44 -17.82
CA ARG A 68 -8.95 -30.21 -18.43
C ARG A 68 -8.81 -30.29 -19.94
N THR A 69 -8.38 -29.21 -20.56
CA THR A 69 -8.35 -29.06 -22.03
C THR A 69 -6.97 -29.29 -22.63
N GLY A 70 -5.90 -29.14 -21.84
CA GLY A 70 -4.52 -29.14 -22.33
C GLY A 70 -4.14 -27.84 -23.07
N GLU A 71 -5.04 -26.87 -23.20
CA GLU A 71 -4.76 -25.60 -23.85
C GLU A 71 -3.72 -24.79 -23.06
N GLU A 72 -2.72 -24.25 -23.76
CA GLU A 72 -1.66 -23.45 -23.14
C GLU A 72 -2.23 -22.19 -22.49
N ILE A 73 -1.78 -21.89 -21.28
CA ILE A 73 -2.13 -20.66 -20.58
C ILE A 73 -1.31 -19.50 -21.19
N PRO A 74 -1.86 -18.30 -21.35
CA PRO A 74 -1.10 -17.16 -21.88
C PRO A 74 0.17 -16.87 -21.07
N PHE A 75 1.32 -16.78 -21.76
CA PHE A 75 2.63 -16.49 -21.18
C PHE A 75 3.03 -15.03 -21.42
N ASN A 76 3.41 -14.30 -20.36
CA ASN A 76 3.89 -12.91 -20.44
C ASN A 76 2.98 -11.98 -21.28
N THR A 77 1.67 -12.08 -21.08
CA THR A 77 0.68 -11.22 -21.77
C THR A 77 -0.09 -10.38 -20.78
N ASP A 78 -0.70 -9.28 -21.24
CA ASP A 78 -1.63 -8.49 -20.44
C ASP A 78 -3.06 -9.06 -20.42
N SER A 79 -3.20 -10.39 -20.49
CA SER A 79 -4.50 -11.06 -20.47
C SER A 79 -5.29 -10.77 -19.18
N ASP A 80 -6.58 -10.50 -19.33
CA ASP A 80 -7.56 -10.43 -18.24
C ASP A 80 -7.72 -11.78 -17.51
N SER A 81 -7.43 -12.90 -18.19
CA SER A 81 -7.58 -14.24 -17.62
C SER A 81 -6.36 -14.64 -16.79
N VAL A 82 -6.36 -15.89 -16.31
CA VAL A 82 -5.17 -16.50 -15.73
C VAL A 82 -4.05 -16.52 -16.76
N ARG A 83 -2.88 -16.06 -16.33
CA ARG A 83 -1.65 -15.94 -17.11
C ARG A 83 -0.45 -16.31 -16.24
N TYR A 84 0.70 -16.53 -16.85
CA TYR A 84 1.92 -16.77 -16.09
C TYR A 84 3.15 -16.08 -16.66
N SER A 85 4.17 -15.92 -15.83
CA SER A 85 5.46 -15.34 -16.17
C SER A 85 6.62 -16.12 -15.55
N ARG A 86 7.85 -15.77 -15.94
CA ARG A 86 9.10 -16.23 -15.30
C ARG A 86 9.67 -15.21 -14.30
N GLN A 87 9.01 -14.06 -14.17
CA GLN A 87 9.50 -12.96 -13.35
C GLN A 87 8.63 -12.75 -12.13
N LYS A 88 9.24 -12.96 -10.96
CA LYS A 88 8.68 -12.60 -9.67
C LYS A 88 8.54 -11.09 -9.59
N ASN A 89 7.38 -10.60 -9.15
CA ASN A 89 7.21 -9.21 -8.74
C ASN A 89 7.13 -9.09 -7.20
N GLU A 90 6.98 -7.87 -6.71
CA GLU A 90 6.88 -7.59 -5.27
C GLU A 90 5.59 -8.10 -4.61
N TYR A 91 4.54 -8.39 -5.39
CA TYR A 91 3.22 -8.84 -4.92
C TYR A 91 3.00 -10.36 -5.05
N CYS A 92 4.09 -11.13 -5.03
CA CYS A 92 4.08 -12.58 -5.15
C CYS A 92 3.81 -13.26 -3.80
N ASN A 93 2.55 -13.18 -3.36
CA ASN A 93 2.04 -13.80 -2.14
C ASN A 93 0.61 -14.31 -2.36
N ALA A 94 0.33 -15.58 -2.06
CA ALA A 94 -1.05 -16.07 -2.07
C ALA A 94 -1.83 -15.49 -0.89
N VAL A 95 -3.09 -15.11 -1.11
CA VAL A 95 -4.03 -14.67 -0.07
C VAL A 95 -4.30 -15.81 0.91
N ASN A 96 -4.44 -17.03 0.39
CA ASN A 96 -4.59 -18.25 1.18
C ASN A 96 -4.15 -19.49 0.38
N TYR A 97 -3.73 -20.53 1.09
CA TYR A 97 -3.54 -21.88 0.57
C TYR A 97 -4.57 -22.82 1.22
N ASP A 98 -5.47 -23.43 0.45
CA ASP A 98 -6.49 -24.32 1.03
C ASP A 98 -5.86 -25.67 1.44
N GLY A 99 -6.17 -26.13 2.65
CA GLY A 99 -5.78 -27.46 3.14
C GLY A 99 -4.33 -27.58 3.60
N ALA A 100 -3.57 -26.48 3.68
CA ALA A 100 -2.29 -26.48 4.36
C ALA A 100 -2.49 -26.24 5.86
N ILE A 101 -2.01 -27.16 6.70
CA ILE A 101 -1.49 -26.78 8.03
C ILE A 101 -0.43 -25.72 7.72
N ARG A 102 -0.48 -24.54 8.36
CA ARG A 102 0.55 -23.46 8.24
C ARG A 102 1.93 -24.05 8.53
N SER A 103 2.53 -24.72 7.56
CA SER A 103 3.73 -25.52 7.71
C SER A 103 4.84 -24.69 7.13
N LEU A 104 5.64 -24.16 8.06
CA LEU A 104 7.02 -23.72 7.91
C LEU A 104 7.29 -23.04 6.58
N SER A 105 7.28 -21.71 6.60
CA SER A 105 8.03 -20.88 5.67
C SER A 105 9.41 -21.49 5.45
N PHE A 106 9.53 -22.32 4.42
CA PHE A 106 10.81 -22.74 3.86
C PHE A 106 11.38 -21.45 3.31
N GLY A 107 12.20 -20.78 4.13
CA GLY A 107 12.66 -19.42 3.88
C GLY A 107 13.00 -19.27 2.41
N SER A 108 12.38 -18.28 1.75
CA SER A 108 12.40 -18.07 0.31
C SER A 108 13.81 -18.17 -0.26
N ARG A 109 14.25 -19.39 -0.55
CA ARG A 109 15.48 -19.64 -1.29
C ARG A 109 15.07 -19.43 -2.72
N GLY A 110 15.46 -18.27 -3.25
CA GLY A 110 15.18 -17.83 -4.62
C GLY A 110 15.79 -18.76 -5.67
N ALA A 111 15.30 -19.98 -5.78
CA ALA A 111 15.77 -20.94 -6.76
C ALA A 111 14.88 -20.85 -8.00
N LYS A 112 15.19 -19.89 -8.87
CA LYS A 112 14.75 -19.89 -10.28
C LYS A 112 15.08 -21.22 -10.98
N TYR A 113 16.06 -21.94 -10.46
CA TYR A 113 16.57 -23.23 -10.92
C TYR A 113 17.23 -23.98 -9.76
N ALA A 114 16.92 -25.26 -9.57
CA ALA A 114 17.63 -26.14 -8.65
C ALA A 114 17.74 -27.57 -9.18
N VAL A 115 18.87 -28.23 -8.94
CA VAL A 115 19.08 -29.65 -9.29
C VAL A 115 19.02 -30.49 -8.01
N GLY A 116 18.09 -31.44 -7.96
CA GLY A 116 17.98 -32.42 -6.89
C GLY A 116 19.04 -33.51 -6.98
N GLY A 117 19.36 -34.14 -5.85
CA GLY A 117 20.35 -35.23 -5.78
C GLY A 117 19.98 -36.47 -6.61
N ASP A 118 18.72 -36.59 -7.04
CA ASP A 118 18.23 -37.64 -7.93
C ASP A 118 18.32 -37.25 -9.42
N GLY A 119 18.89 -36.10 -9.75
CA GLY A 119 18.98 -35.54 -11.10
C GLY A 119 17.68 -34.89 -11.60
N SER A 120 16.68 -34.69 -10.73
CA SER A 120 15.52 -33.86 -11.07
C SER A 120 15.90 -32.37 -11.06
N VAL A 121 15.24 -31.58 -11.89
CA VAL A 121 15.42 -30.13 -11.96
C VAL A 121 14.10 -29.44 -11.61
N LEU A 122 14.16 -28.37 -10.82
CA LEU A 122 13.03 -27.52 -10.44
C LEU A 122 13.16 -26.15 -11.13
N ILE A 123 12.07 -25.68 -11.75
CA ILE A 123 11.94 -24.33 -12.34
C ILE A 123 10.69 -23.66 -11.79
N ASP A 124 10.81 -22.41 -11.38
CA ASP A 124 9.69 -21.63 -10.87
C ASP A 124 9.02 -20.78 -11.96
N PHE A 125 7.69 -20.67 -11.86
CA PHE A 125 6.83 -19.79 -12.64
C PHE A 125 5.88 -19.03 -11.70
N TYR A 126 5.39 -17.88 -12.16
CA TYR A 126 4.53 -17.01 -11.37
C TYR A 126 3.18 -16.84 -12.06
N ILE A 127 2.10 -17.21 -11.38
CA ILE A 127 0.75 -17.20 -11.93
C ILE A 127 0.02 -15.97 -11.40
N SER A 128 -0.61 -15.21 -12.29
CA SER A 128 -1.46 -14.06 -11.96
C SER A 128 -2.75 -14.08 -12.80
N ALA A 129 -3.69 -13.19 -12.49
CA ALA A 129 -4.88 -12.96 -13.30
C ALA A 129 -5.18 -11.47 -13.41
N GLY A 130 -5.60 -11.00 -14.59
CA GLY A 130 -5.89 -9.58 -14.82
C GLY A 130 -7.20 -9.11 -14.17
N LYS A 131 -8.20 -9.98 -14.07
CA LYS A 131 -9.49 -9.72 -13.40
C LYS A 131 -10.02 -10.96 -12.66
N MET A 132 -11.14 -10.81 -11.96
CA MET A 132 -11.87 -11.94 -11.38
C MET A 132 -12.26 -12.93 -12.48
N VAL A 133 -11.88 -14.19 -12.31
CA VAL A 133 -12.28 -15.29 -13.20
C VAL A 133 -12.61 -16.52 -12.37
N ASN A 134 -13.32 -17.48 -12.98
CA ASN A 134 -13.56 -18.77 -12.34
C ASN A 134 -12.24 -19.46 -12.00
N SER A 135 -12.25 -20.26 -10.93
CA SER A 135 -11.07 -21.00 -10.51
C SER A 135 -10.53 -21.87 -11.64
N LYS A 136 -9.21 -21.89 -11.81
CA LYS A 136 -8.56 -22.63 -12.90
C LYS A 136 -7.65 -23.71 -12.35
N LEU A 137 -7.79 -24.93 -12.87
CA LEU A 137 -6.85 -26.03 -12.64
C LEU A 137 -5.73 -25.93 -13.66
N ILE A 138 -4.49 -25.87 -13.17
CA ILE A 138 -3.31 -25.59 -13.97
C ILE A 138 -2.39 -26.81 -13.93
N ALA A 139 -2.04 -27.30 -15.11
CA ALA A 139 -1.07 -28.35 -15.35
C ALA A 139 0.24 -27.76 -15.88
N ALA A 140 1.31 -28.56 -15.82
CA ALA A 140 2.60 -28.25 -16.41
C ALA A 140 2.80 -29.04 -17.71
N GLY A 141 3.53 -28.45 -18.63
CA GLY A 141 3.96 -29.09 -19.87
C GLY A 141 5.42 -28.82 -20.20
N ILE A 142 6.00 -29.68 -21.02
CA ILE A 142 7.36 -29.57 -21.56
C ILE A 142 7.37 -29.93 -23.04
N ARG A 143 8.05 -29.13 -23.87
CA ARG A 143 8.30 -29.40 -25.28
C ARG A 143 9.73 -29.92 -25.45
N VAL A 144 9.88 -31.19 -25.78
CA VAL A 144 11.18 -31.80 -26.04
C VAL A 144 11.46 -31.71 -27.55
N PRO A 145 12.52 -31.01 -27.98
CA PRO A 145 12.86 -30.87 -29.40
C PRO A 145 12.96 -32.23 -30.10
N ASN A 146 12.35 -32.34 -31.29
CA ASN A 146 12.31 -33.56 -32.12
C ASN A 146 11.57 -34.77 -31.51
N VAL A 147 10.92 -34.61 -30.36
CA VAL A 147 10.13 -35.67 -29.70
C VAL A 147 8.66 -35.29 -29.64
N GLY A 148 8.35 -34.09 -29.14
CA GLY A 148 6.98 -33.60 -28.99
C GLY A 148 6.74 -32.95 -27.65
N ALA A 149 5.48 -32.78 -27.30
CA ALA A 149 5.07 -32.19 -26.03
C ALA A 149 4.67 -33.29 -25.05
N PHE A 150 4.95 -33.07 -23.78
CA PHE A 150 4.40 -33.84 -22.66
C PHE A 150 3.71 -32.87 -21.72
N ASP A 151 2.62 -33.27 -21.08
CA ASP A 151 1.96 -32.47 -20.06
C ASP A 151 1.35 -33.33 -18.95
N THR A 152 0.89 -32.64 -17.91
CA THR A 152 0.25 -33.23 -16.74
C THR A 152 -1.26 -32.98 -16.72
N SER A 153 -1.85 -32.65 -17.88
CA SER A 153 -3.31 -32.50 -18.03
C SER A 153 -4.04 -33.81 -17.75
N GLU A 154 -5.36 -33.75 -17.63
CA GLU A 154 -6.22 -34.90 -17.37
C GLU A 154 -6.04 -36.02 -18.41
N THR A 155 -5.83 -35.65 -19.68
CA THR A 155 -5.67 -36.61 -20.78
C THR A 155 -4.20 -36.89 -21.13
N GLY A 156 -3.27 -36.04 -20.68
CA GLY A 156 -1.89 -36.05 -21.12
C GLY A 156 -1.76 -35.70 -22.60
N THR A 157 -0.63 -36.10 -23.19
CA THR A 157 -0.35 -35.92 -24.63
C THR A 157 -0.32 -37.27 -25.35
N ALA A 158 -0.53 -37.27 -26.67
CA ALA A 158 -0.36 -38.47 -27.50
C ALA A 158 1.12 -38.82 -27.78
N THR A 159 2.07 -37.99 -27.34
CA THR A 159 3.49 -38.18 -27.62
C THR A 159 4.04 -39.46 -26.93
N PRO A 160 4.61 -40.41 -27.69
CA PRO A 160 5.24 -41.60 -27.12
C PRO A 160 6.40 -41.25 -26.18
N ASN A 161 6.41 -41.83 -24.98
CA ASN A 161 7.50 -41.61 -24.02
C ASN A 161 8.57 -42.71 -24.15
N GLY A 162 9.49 -42.51 -25.10
CA GLY A 162 10.60 -43.41 -25.40
C GLY A 162 10.34 -44.42 -26.54
N PRO A 163 11.34 -45.23 -26.92
CA PRO A 163 11.23 -46.17 -28.03
C PRO A 163 10.14 -47.22 -27.78
N GLY A 164 9.08 -47.22 -28.59
CA GLY A 164 7.92 -48.10 -28.41
C GLY A 164 7.07 -47.77 -27.17
N GLY A 165 7.28 -46.61 -26.56
CA GLY A 165 6.61 -46.20 -25.33
C GLY A 165 5.14 -45.81 -25.54
N HIS A 166 4.36 -45.92 -24.47
CA HIS A 166 3.00 -45.39 -24.42
C HIS A 166 3.00 -43.87 -24.23
N ALA A 167 1.82 -43.26 -24.44
CA ALA A 167 1.57 -41.86 -24.12
C ALA A 167 1.96 -41.58 -22.65
N PHE A 168 2.70 -40.49 -22.43
CA PHE A 168 3.01 -40.03 -21.07
C PHE A 168 1.74 -39.58 -20.35
N ARG A 169 1.40 -40.25 -19.25
CA ARG A 169 0.27 -39.89 -18.38
C ARG A 169 0.75 -39.73 -16.94
N ASN A 170 1.09 -38.50 -16.56
CA ASN A 170 1.45 -38.16 -15.19
C ASN A 170 0.61 -36.98 -14.71
N VAL A 171 -0.65 -37.27 -14.45
CA VAL A 171 -1.68 -36.29 -14.11
C VAL A 171 -1.28 -35.52 -12.85
N SER A 172 -1.19 -34.19 -12.95
CA SER A 172 -0.80 -33.31 -11.84
C SER A 172 -1.31 -31.90 -12.11
N CYS A 173 -1.92 -31.29 -11.11
CA CYS A 173 -2.35 -29.89 -11.20
C CYS A 173 -2.29 -29.16 -9.86
N VAL A 174 -2.36 -27.84 -9.97
CA VAL A 174 -2.68 -26.93 -8.86
C VAL A 174 -3.94 -26.14 -9.23
N ASN A 175 -4.72 -25.75 -8.23
CA ASN A 175 -5.93 -24.93 -8.40
C ASN A 175 -5.64 -23.48 -8.04
N ILE A 176 -6.02 -22.55 -8.91
CA ILE A 176 -5.94 -21.11 -8.66
C ILE A 176 -7.34 -20.54 -8.54
N LYS A 177 -7.68 -20.05 -7.35
CA LYS A 177 -8.90 -19.26 -7.10
C LYS A 177 -8.56 -17.79 -7.26
N VAL A 178 -9.41 -17.05 -7.98
CA VAL A 178 -9.19 -15.63 -8.27
C VAL A 178 -10.32 -14.81 -7.66
N LEU A 179 -9.97 -13.93 -6.72
CA LEU A 179 -10.89 -12.99 -6.09
C LEU A 179 -11.06 -11.73 -6.94
N SER A 180 -12.15 -11.00 -6.70
CA SER A 180 -12.28 -9.63 -7.20
C SER A 180 -11.20 -8.73 -6.59
N PRO A 181 -10.56 -7.86 -7.39
CA PRO A 181 -9.58 -6.93 -6.88
C PRO A 181 -10.22 -5.96 -5.87
N ILE A 182 -9.47 -5.54 -4.87
CA ILE A 182 -9.91 -4.49 -3.94
C ILE A 182 -9.56 -3.13 -4.56
N ASN A 183 -10.53 -2.23 -4.66
CA ASN A 183 -10.28 -0.85 -5.04
C ASN A 183 -10.27 0.04 -3.79
N TYR A 184 -9.10 0.50 -3.37
CA TYR A 184 -8.99 1.40 -2.22
C TYR A 184 -9.38 2.86 -2.53
N GLY A 185 -9.70 3.17 -3.80
CA GLY A 185 -10.34 4.43 -4.19
C GLY A 185 -11.84 4.48 -3.85
N VAL A 186 -12.39 3.45 -3.20
CA VAL A 186 -13.77 3.40 -2.71
C VAL A 186 -13.76 3.49 -1.18
N SER A 187 -14.55 4.41 -0.63
CA SER A 187 -14.61 4.70 0.80
C SER A 187 -14.89 3.47 1.68
N GLU A 188 -15.74 2.54 1.22
CA GLU A 188 -16.05 1.33 1.96
C GLU A 188 -14.83 0.44 2.24
N ASN A 189 -13.82 0.45 1.36
CA ASN A 189 -12.62 -0.38 1.48
C ASN A 189 -11.53 0.25 2.36
N VAL A 190 -11.74 1.47 2.85
CA VAL A 190 -10.79 2.24 3.65
C VAL A 190 -11.44 2.66 4.96
N LYS A 191 -10.70 2.55 6.05
CA LYS A 191 -11.12 3.00 7.38
C LYS A 191 -10.17 4.10 7.85
N ILE A 192 -10.75 5.24 8.21
CA ILE A 192 -10.03 6.40 8.77
C ILE A 192 -10.42 6.52 10.25
N THR A 193 -9.43 6.49 11.13
CA THR A 193 -9.64 6.53 12.59
C THR A 193 -8.59 7.37 13.28
N SER A 194 -8.95 8.04 14.37
CA SER A 194 -7.98 8.64 15.29
C SER A 194 -7.49 7.59 16.30
N LEU A 195 -6.17 7.52 16.53
CA LEU A 195 -5.56 6.63 17.52
C LEU A 195 -5.51 7.26 18.94
N GLY A 196 -6.28 8.32 19.15
CA GLY A 196 -6.35 9.05 20.41
C GLY A 196 -5.52 10.34 20.41
N GLU A 197 -5.80 11.17 21.40
CA GLU A 197 -5.19 12.48 21.57
C GLU A 197 -4.21 12.48 22.73
N GLN A 198 -3.06 13.10 22.51
CA GLN A 198 -2.05 13.32 23.52
C GLN A 198 -1.83 14.82 23.70
N THR A 199 -1.97 15.29 24.93
CA THR A 199 -1.58 16.65 25.28
C THR A 199 -0.06 16.79 25.24
N ILE A 200 0.43 17.72 24.41
CA ILE A 200 1.84 18.08 24.27
C ILE A 200 2.18 19.27 25.16
N SER A 201 1.26 20.23 25.31
CA SER A 201 1.39 21.38 26.20
C SER A 201 0.03 21.81 26.74
N ASN A 202 0.01 22.30 27.98
CA ASN A 202 -1.19 22.89 28.64
C ASN A 202 -0.97 24.35 29.06
N SER A 203 0.15 24.94 28.66
CA SER A 203 0.56 26.28 29.09
C SER A 203 1.07 27.11 27.91
N LEU A 204 0.46 26.96 26.75
CA LEU A 204 0.73 27.85 25.62
C LEU A 204 0.22 29.25 25.95
N GLN A 205 1.04 30.23 25.60
CA GLN A 205 0.75 31.63 25.86
C GLN A 205 -0.24 32.17 24.82
N TRP A 206 -1.17 32.99 25.27
CA TRP A 206 -1.96 33.85 24.40
C TRP A 206 -2.19 35.20 25.06
N VAL A 207 -2.37 36.24 24.25
CA VAL A 207 -2.49 37.63 24.72
C VAL A 207 -3.76 38.24 24.17
N SER A 208 -4.62 38.78 25.02
CA SER A 208 -5.84 39.50 24.65
C SER A 208 -5.64 41.01 24.69
N ARG A 209 -6.29 41.75 23.78
CA ARG A 209 -6.32 43.22 23.74
C ARG A 209 -7.74 43.72 23.44
N PHE A 210 -8.28 44.61 24.28
CA PHE A 210 -9.57 45.26 24.02
C PHE A 210 -9.42 46.30 22.91
N SER A 211 -10.01 46.10 21.74
CA SER A 211 -9.74 46.89 20.53
C SER A 211 -8.24 46.95 20.16
N THR A 212 -7.89 47.67 19.08
CA THR A 212 -6.48 47.89 18.70
C THR A 212 -5.77 48.93 19.58
N LEU A 213 -6.38 49.44 20.65
CA LEU A 213 -5.80 50.48 21.51
C LEU A 213 -5.86 50.18 23.02
N GLY A 214 -6.51 49.10 23.45
CA GLY A 214 -6.68 48.77 24.87
C GLY A 214 -5.48 48.07 25.51
N PRO A 215 -5.54 47.84 26.84
CA PRO A 215 -4.47 47.18 27.59
C PRO A 215 -4.36 45.70 27.23
N TRP A 216 -3.14 45.18 27.35
CA TRP A 216 -2.81 43.78 27.11
C TRP A 216 -3.05 42.95 28.37
N LYS A 217 -3.48 41.70 28.17
CA LYS A 217 -3.50 40.70 29.23
C LYS A 217 -2.94 39.39 28.72
N GLU A 218 -1.92 38.89 29.40
CA GLU A 218 -1.30 37.61 29.09
C GLU A 218 -2.02 36.46 29.80
N HIS A 219 -2.08 35.33 29.12
CA HIS A 219 -2.67 34.09 29.61
C HIS A 219 -1.76 32.92 29.24
N TYR A 220 -1.71 31.90 30.09
CA TYR A 220 -0.84 30.72 29.94
C TYR A 220 -1.66 29.44 30.09
N THR A 221 -2.83 29.43 29.46
CA THR A 221 -3.84 28.36 29.57
C THR A 221 -4.13 27.71 28.22
N GLY A 222 -3.47 28.16 27.15
CA GLY A 222 -3.59 27.55 25.83
C GLY A 222 -3.05 26.12 25.84
N LYS A 223 -3.62 25.26 24.99
CA LYS A 223 -3.22 23.85 24.91
C LYS A 223 -2.73 23.51 23.51
N CYS A 224 -1.80 22.56 23.46
CA CYS A 224 -1.39 21.88 22.25
C CYS A 224 -1.66 20.39 22.44
N GLN A 225 -2.48 19.82 21.59
CA GLN A 225 -2.72 18.38 21.54
C GLN A 225 -2.23 17.82 20.21
N ARG A 226 -1.92 16.54 20.19
CA ARG A 226 -1.53 15.80 19.00
C ARG A 226 -2.38 14.54 18.89
N ALA A 227 -2.88 14.25 17.70
CA ALA A 227 -3.48 12.96 17.36
C ALA A 227 -2.78 12.33 16.16
N ILE A 228 -2.85 11.01 16.07
CA ILE A 228 -2.46 10.26 14.87
C ILE A 228 -3.73 9.82 14.17
N ILE A 229 -3.93 10.26 12.94
CA ILE A 229 -5.01 9.75 12.10
C ILE A 229 -4.44 8.59 11.29
N SER A 230 -5.04 7.42 11.45
CA SER A 230 -4.65 6.19 10.77
C SER A 230 -5.65 5.86 9.66
N ILE A 231 -5.11 5.63 8.47
CA ILE A 231 -5.84 5.24 7.27
C ILE A 231 -5.41 3.81 6.93
N ARG A 232 -6.35 2.87 6.97
CA ARG A 232 -6.09 1.43 6.84
C ARG A 232 -7.11 0.75 5.93
N PRO A 233 -6.81 -0.44 5.37
CA PRO A 233 -7.83 -1.29 4.78
C PRO A 233 -8.99 -1.55 5.75
N ASN A 234 -10.23 -1.49 5.26
CA ASN A 234 -11.39 -1.85 6.05
C ASN A 234 -11.57 -3.37 6.09
N VAL A 235 -11.00 -4.02 7.10
CA VAL A 235 -10.95 -5.49 7.23
C VAL A 235 -12.33 -6.17 7.15
N GLU A 236 -13.40 -5.48 7.58
CA GLU A 236 -14.77 -5.99 7.51
C GLU A 236 -15.29 -6.10 6.06
N LYS A 237 -14.78 -5.23 5.17
CA LYS A 237 -15.19 -5.14 3.77
C LYS A 237 -14.22 -5.85 2.84
N THR A 238 -12.91 -5.75 3.10
CA THR A 238 -11.87 -6.32 2.25
C THR A 238 -11.57 -7.78 2.56
N GLY A 239 -11.92 -8.25 3.76
CA GLY A 239 -11.57 -9.58 4.25
C GLY A 239 -10.08 -9.73 4.60
N GLY A 240 -9.79 -10.38 5.72
CA GLY A 240 -8.42 -10.63 6.19
C GLY A 240 -7.73 -9.40 6.82
N ASP A 241 -6.49 -9.59 7.26
CA ASP A 241 -5.61 -8.57 7.86
C ASP A 241 -4.76 -7.89 6.78
N ASN A 242 -5.43 -7.28 5.77
CA ASN A 242 -4.74 -6.56 4.71
C ASN A 242 -4.03 -5.33 5.29
N LYS A 243 -2.83 -5.04 4.76
CA LYS A 243 -2.00 -3.91 5.16
C LYS A 243 -1.49 -3.19 3.93
N PHE A 244 -1.38 -1.87 4.00
CA PHE A 244 -0.73 -1.10 2.95
C PHE A 244 0.78 -1.34 3.02
N MET A 245 1.32 -1.86 1.93
CA MET A 245 2.76 -2.04 1.74
C MET A 245 3.41 -0.75 1.23
N HIS A 246 2.71 -0.06 0.33
CA HIS A 246 3.11 1.23 -0.20
C HIS A 246 2.01 2.26 0.05
N HIS A 247 2.42 3.46 0.45
CA HIS A 247 1.49 4.55 0.62
C HIS A 247 2.21 5.91 0.53
N GLU A 248 1.51 6.87 -0.04
CA GLU A 248 1.94 8.26 -0.17
C GLU A 248 0.76 9.16 0.18
N ILE A 249 1.03 10.23 0.92
CA ILE A 249 0.08 11.30 1.20
C ILE A 249 0.74 12.60 0.77
N SER A 250 0.17 13.22 -0.25
CA SER A 250 0.76 14.37 -0.92
C SER A 250 -0.15 15.58 -0.73
N TYR A 251 0.43 16.70 -0.30
CA TYR A 251 -0.25 17.98 -0.09
C TYR A 251 0.26 19.01 -1.10
N SER A 252 -0.60 19.94 -1.51
CA SER A 252 -0.13 21.22 -2.04
C SER A 252 0.54 22.00 -0.91
N PRO A 253 1.75 22.55 -1.11
CA PRO A 253 2.43 23.30 -0.07
C PRO A 253 1.68 24.55 0.36
N VAL A 254 1.61 24.79 1.68
CA VAL A 254 1.00 25.95 2.31
C VAL A 254 2.10 26.81 2.92
N ASN A 255 2.11 28.11 2.62
CA ASN A 255 2.98 29.08 3.29
C ASN A 255 2.12 30.07 4.09
N ASN A 256 2.76 30.77 5.03
CA ASN A 256 2.06 31.75 5.87
C ASN A 256 1.46 32.90 5.05
N ASP A 257 2.13 33.32 3.98
CA ASP A 257 1.68 34.42 3.11
C ASP A 257 0.37 34.09 2.37
N ASN A 258 0.12 32.81 2.08
CA ASN A 258 -1.12 32.35 1.43
C ASN A 258 -2.28 32.28 2.42
N ILE A 259 -1.99 32.04 3.71
CA ILE A 259 -3.00 31.95 4.77
C ILE A 259 -3.36 33.35 5.29
N SER A 260 -2.34 34.17 5.53
CA SER A 260 -2.48 35.52 6.08
C SER A 260 -3.08 36.45 5.02
N GLN A 261 -4.25 37.01 5.29
CA GLN A 261 -4.91 37.95 4.37
C GLN A 261 -4.49 39.40 4.62
N ASP A 262 -3.97 39.70 5.81
CA ASP A 262 -3.52 41.04 6.18
C ASP A 262 -2.39 40.98 7.21
N THR A 263 -1.86 42.14 7.57
CA THR A 263 -0.96 42.33 8.70
C THR A 263 -1.64 43.08 9.84
N ILE A 264 -1.09 42.96 11.05
CA ILE A 264 -1.54 43.67 12.24
C ILE A 264 -0.36 44.27 12.98
N LYS A 265 -0.53 45.52 13.43
CA LYS A 265 0.38 46.16 14.39
C LYS A 265 0.12 45.63 15.79
N TRP A 266 1.14 45.00 16.35
CA TRP A 266 1.06 44.42 17.69
C TRP A 266 2.16 44.99 18.58
N ASP A 267 1.95 46.24 19.02
CA ASP A 267 2.94 47.08 19.72
C ASP A 267 3.59 46.43 20.95
N ALA A 268 2.93 45.42 21.56
CA ALA A 268 3.49 44.65 22.67
C ALA A 268 4.79 43.91 22.33
N ILE A 269 5.04 43.62 21.04
CA ILE A 269 6.18 42.80 20.59
C ILE A 269 7.09 43.60 19.64
N GLY A 270 6.63 44.75 19.13
CA GLY A 270 7.39 45.64 18.27
C GLY A 270 6.49 46.57 17.46
N SER A 271 7.09 47.53 16.76
CA SER A 271 6.39 48.51 15.90
C SER A 271 6.07 47.98 14.50
N ASP A 272 6.50 46.76 14.18
CA ASP A 272 6.40 46.21 12.84
C ASP A 272 5.02 45.61 12.57
N ASP A 273 4.66 45.55 11.30
CA ASP A 273 3.46 44.86 10.83
C ASP A 273 3.71 43.35 10.85
N TYR A 274 2.91 42.61 11.60
CA TYR A 274 3.00 41.15 11.71
C TYR A 274 1.95 40.48 10.82
N PRO A 275 2.27 39.41 10.07
CA PRO A 275 1.24 38.61 9.41
C PRO A 275 0.26 38.03 10.43
N CYS A 276 -1.02 37.94 10.07
CA CYS A 276 -2.05 37.43 10.98
C CYS A 276 -1.96 35.92 11.24
N PHE A 277 -1.16 35.20 10.45
CA PHE A 277 -0.81 33.79 10.66
C PHE A 277 0.67 33.56 10.36
N SER A 278 1.38 32.88 11.26
CA SER A 278 2.82 32.62 11.12
C SER A 278 3.25 31.28 11.73
N VAL A 279 2.33 30.33 11.90
CA VAL A 279 2.61 29.07 12.63
C VAL A 279 3.57 28.16 11.87
N ILE A 280 3.50 28.13 10.54
CA ILE A 280 4.28 27.19 9.72
C ILE A 280 5.67 27.79 9.48
N LYS A 281 6.70 27.16 10.04
CA LYS A 281 8.08 27.60 9.87
C LYS A 281 8.70 26.89 8.67
N THR A 282 8.68 27.54 7.51
CA THR A 282 9.32 26.99 6.30
C THR A 282 10.73 27.56 6.17
N GLY A 283 11.72 26.72 5.87
CA GLY A 283 13.09 27.17 5.57
C GLY A 283 13.24 27.95 4.25
N GLY A 284 12.17 28.57 3.74
CA GLY A 284 12.10 29.25 2.45
C GLY A 284 10.68 29.42 1.91
N ARG A 285 10.55 29.89 0.66
CA ARG A 285 9.27 30.17 -0.03
C ARG A 285 8.46 28.92 -0.44
N SER A 286 9.00 27.72 -0.23
CA SER A 286 8.41 26.47 -0.75
C SER A 286 7.13 26.03 -0.03
N GLY A 287 6.73 26.67 1.07
CA GLY A 287 5.61 26.20 1.88
C GLY A 287 5.93 24.90 2.63
N ALA A 288 4.97 24.44 3.45
CA ALA A 288 4.96 23.13 4.07
C ALA A 288 3.78 22.30 3.54
N PRO A 289 3.97 21.01 3.26
CA PRO A 289 2.92 20.12 2.77
C PRO A 289 1.95 19.74 3.90
N CYS A 290 1.02 20.64 4.21
CA CYS A 290 0.07 20.53 5.30
C CYS A 290 -1.30 21.13 4.92
N ALA A 291 -2.27 20.94 5.80
CA ALA A 291 -3.55 21.64 5.78
C ALA A 291 -3.77 22.37 7.11
N VAL A 292 -4.41 23.53 7.06
CA VAL A 292 -4.73 24.38 8.23
C VAL A 292 -6.21 24.70 8.23
N ILE A 293 -6.88 24.50 9.38
CA ILE A 293 -8.30 24.82 9.54
C ILE A 293 -8.60 25.38 10.94
N GLY A 294 -9.38 26.46 11.01
CA GLY A 294 -9.83 27.10 12.26
C GLY A 294 -11.29 26.78 12.60
N ARG A 295 -11.63 26.77 13.90
CA ARG A 295 -13.01 26.59 14.39
C ARG A 295 -13.18 27.23 15.77
N GLY A 296 -14.24 28.02 15.98
CA GLY A 296 -14.55 28.55 17.33
C GLY A 296 -15.86 29.33 17.51
N ILE A 297 -16.66 29.50 16.46
CA ILE A 297 -18.00 30.09 16.60
C ILE A 297 -18.91 29.05 17.29
N GLU A 298 -19.70 29.49 18.29
CA GLU A 298 -20.62 28.66 19.09
C GLU A 298 -19.95 27.55 19.93
N ARG A 299 -18.67 27.73 20.29
CA ARG A 299 -17.93 26.80 21.17
C ARG A 299 -17.31 27.51 22.36
N ASP A 300 -17.00 26.71 23.39
CA ASP A 300 -16.31 27.16 24.61
C ASP A 300 -14.81 27.44 24.39
N ASP A 301 -14.28 27.06 23.23
CA ASP A 301 -12.89 27.28 22.83
C ASP A 301 -12.77 27.62 21.34
N TYR A 302 -11.61 28.21 21.00
CA TYR A 302 -11.15 28.36 19.63
C TYR A 302 -10.03 27.36 19.35
N GLN A 303 -10.12 26.66 18.23
CA GLN A 303 -9.20 25.59 17.84
C GLN A 303 -8.62 25.86 16.45
N VAL A 304 -7.31 25.65 16.29
CA VAL A 304 -6.64 25.57 14.99
C VAL A 304 -6.05 24.17 14.84
N ASN A 305 -6.51 23.45 13.83
CA ASN A 305 -6.00 22.14 13.47
C ASN A 305 -5.01 22.28 12.30
N ILE A 306 -3.85 21.65 12.45
CA ILE A 306 -2.85 21.52 11.39
C ILE A 306 -2.62 20.04 11.12
N PHE A 307 -2.87 19.62 9.88
CA PHE A 307 -2.70 18.25 9.42
C PHE A 307 -1.51 18.14 8.47
N TYR A 308 -0.70 17.10 8.60
CA TYR A 308 0.32 16.77 7.61
C TYR A 308 0.63 15.28 7.63
N SER A 309 1.17 14.77 6.51
CA SER A 309 1.67 13.39 6.44
C SER A 309 2.78 13.20 7.46
N ARG A 310 2.80 12.06 8.17
CA ARG A 310 3.86 11.77 9.14
C ARG A 310 5.28 11.74 8.52
N LYS A 311 5.36 11.46 7.21
CA LYS A 311 6.61 11.52 6.42
C LYS A 311 7.11 12.95 6.19
N ASN A 312 6.25 13.95 6.35
CA ASN A 312 6.60 15.34 6.17
C ASN A 312 7.11 15.93 7.49
N LYS A 313 8.26 16.60 7.41
CA LYS A 313 8.81 17.39 8.51
C LYS A 313 8.19 18.79 8.46
N VAL A 314 7.33 19.12 9.43
CA VAL A 314 6.69 20.44 9.53
C VAL A 314 6.98 21.03 10.91
N ASP A 315 7.81 22.07 10.94
CA ASP A 315 8.11 22.83 12.14
C ASP A 315 6.96 23.80 12.44
N LEU A 316 6.33 23.65 13.62
CA LEU A 316 5.23 24.49 14.07
C LEU A 316 5.70 25.39 15.21
N ASP A 317 6.02 26.64 14.89
CA ASP A 317 6.57 27.63 15.82
C ASP A 317 6.27 29.03 15.31
N GLY A 318 5.27 29.66 15.93
CA GLY A 318 4.79 30.97 15.53
C GLY A 318 3.54 31.38 16.27
N TYR A 319 2.60 32.00 15.56
CA TYR A 319 1.38 32.52 16.14
C TYR A 319 0.27 32.65 15.11
N PHE A 320 -0.95 32.82 15.60
CA PHE A 320 -2.11 33.21 14.79
C PHE A 320 -2.98 34.18 15.58
N PHE A 321 -3.74 34.99 14.87
CA PHE A 321 -4.65 35.96 15.45
C PHE A 321 -6.10 35.51 15.35
N VAL A 322 -6.88 35.73 16.40
CA VAL A 322 -8.33 35.55 16.39
C VAL A 322 -8.98 36.76 17.05
N GLY A 323 -10.27 36.94 16.83
CA GLY A 323 -10.99 38.06 17.40
C GLY A 323 -12.45 37.73 17.70
N ASP A 324 -13.02 38.52 18.60
CA ASP A 324 -14.45 38.59 18.83
C ASP A 324 -14.94 40.04 18.60
N ASN A 325 -16.15 40.37 19.07
CA ASN A 325 -16.73 41.72 18.91
C ASN A 325 -15.97 42.84 19.63
N SER A 326 -15.11 42.53 20.59
CA SER A 326 -14.47 43.48 21.51
C SER A 326 -12.96 43.32 21.64
N TYR A 327 -12.43 42.13 21.36
CA TYR A 327 -11.06 41.74 21.64
C TYR A 327 -10.38 41.11 20.44
N TYR A 328 -9.07 41.36 20.37
CA TYR A 328 -8.15 40.63 19.52
C TYR A 328 -7.22 39.79 20.37
N TYR A 329 -6.89 38.61 19.88
CA TYR A 329 -6.09 37.63 20.58
C TYR A 329 -4.93 37.19 19.71
N ARG A 330 -3.72 37.16 20.28
CA ARG A 330 -2.54 36.57 19.67
C ARG A 330 -2.22 35.27 20.39
N PHE A 331 -2.39 34.13 19.70
CA PHE A 331 -2.08 32.81 20.27
C PHE A 331 -0.68 32.37 19.84
N ALA A 332 0.21 32.05 20.78
CA ALA A 332 1.52 31.50 20.49
C ALA A 332 1.41 29.99 20.25
N ALA A 333 1.55 29.58 18.99
CA ALA A 333 1.47 28.19 18.58
C ALA A 333 2.88 27.60 18.52
N LYS A 334 3.13 26.59 19.35
CA LYS A 334 4.40 25.87 19.33
C LYS A 334 4.18 24.39 19.55
N ALA A 335 4.74 23.58 18.67
CA ALA A 335 4.90 22.15 18.86
C ALA A 335 6.35 21.78 18.51
N ASN A 336 7.11 21.32 19.50
CA ASN A 336 8.44 20.79 19.24
C ASN A 336 8.31 19.49 18.45
N GLU A 337 9.23 19.28 17.51
CA GLU A 337 9.25 18.13 16.64
C GLU A 337 9.23 16.82 17.43
N ASN A 338 8.15 16.08 17.28
CA ASN A 338 8.11 14.67 17.65
C ASN A 338 7.97 13.89 16.34
N HIS A 339 9.02 13.92 15.51
CA HIS A 339 9.10 13.00 14.38
C HIS A 339 9.03 11.59 14.96
N MET A 340 8.01 10.85 14.57
CA MET A 340 7.89 9.44 14.93
C MET A 340 8.05 8.66 13.63
N GLU A 341 8.88 7.62 13.61
CA GLU A 341 9.02 6.71 12.46
C GLU A 341 7.66 6.16 12.04
N ASP A 342 7.41 5.94 10.75
CA ASP A 342 6.11 5.44 10.28
C ASP A 342 5.65 4.16 11.02
N ASP A 343 4.34 3.97 11.09
CA ASP A 343 3.75 2.78 11.72
C ASP A 343 4.12 1.53 10.89
N GLU A 344 4.95 0.63 11.46
CA GLU A 344 5.25 -0.69 10.91
C GLU A 344 3.97 -1.53 10.65
N GLY A 345 2.83 -1.13 11.21
CA GLY A 345 1.52 -1.75 11.01
C GLY A 345 0.91 -1.62 9.61
N GLY A 346 1.55 -0.92 8.67
CA GLY A 346 1.08 -0.82 7.28
C GLY A 346 -0.14 0.08 7.10
N ALA A 347 -0.17 1.18 7.85
CA ALA A 347 -1.18 2.23 7.76
C ALA A 347 -0.57 3.49 7.12
N ALA A 348 -1.35 4.18 6.29
CA ALA A 348 -1.00 5.55 5.93
C ALA A 348 -1.40 6.47 7.10
N THR A 349 -0.52 7.38 7.52
CA THR A 349 -0.74 8.17 8.73
C THR A 349 -0.60 9.67 8.53
N LEU A 350 -1.52 10.41 9.14
CA LEU A 350 -1.43 11.85 9.32
C LEU A 350 -1.11 12.17 10.78
N LEU A 351 -0.35 13.23 10.98
CA LEU A 351 -0.26 13.92 12.26
C LEU A 351 -1.24 15.09 12.25
N LEU A 352 -2.03 15.17 13.32
CA LEU A 352 -2.90 16.30 13.64
C LEU A 352 -2.34 17.00 14.86
N TYR A 353 -2.06 18.29 14.75
CA TYR A 353 -1.83 19.18 15.88
C TYR A 353 -3.02 20.09 16.10
N LYS A 354 -3.51 20.16 17.33
CA LYS A 354 -4.61 21.03 17.76
C LYS A 354 -4.08 22.11 18.69
N PHE A 355 -4.22 23.36 18.29
CA PHE A 355 -3.93 24.51 19.13
C PHE A 355 -5.24 25.07 19.68
N ILE A 356 -5.43 24.98 20.99
CA ILE A 356 -6.69 25.27 21.66
C ILE A 356 -6.52 26.50 22.54
N MET A 357 -7.29 27.53 22.27
CA MET A 357 -7.42 28.74 23.10
C MET A 357 -8.74 28.67 23.87
N PRO A 358 -8.72 28.70 25.22
CA PRO A 358 -9.93 28.58 26.04
C PRO A 358 -10.71 29.90 26.11
N GLU A 359 -11.08 30.43 24.95
CA GLU A 359 -11.95 31.61 24.80
C GLU A 359 -13.08 31.24 23.83
N ASN A 360 -14.28 31.70 24.14
CA ASN A 360 -15.46 31.39 23.36
C ASN A 360 -15.73 32.44 22.28
N ASN A 361 -16.62 32.11 21.35
CA ASN A 361 -17.14 33.04 20.33
C ASN A 361 -16.07 33.80 19.52
N CYS A 362 -14.87 33.23 19.42
CA CYS A 362 -13.79 33.77 18.62
C CYS A 362 -13.91 33.29 17.18
N ALA A 363 -13.43 34.12 16.25
CA ALA A 363 -13.30 33.79 14.84
C ALA A 363 -11.89 34.10 14.33
N GLN A 364 -11.55 33.54 13.16
CA GLN A 364 -10.32 33.88 12.43
C GLN A 364 -10.21 35.39 12.25
N TYR A 365 -9.05 35.98 12.55
CA TYR A 365 -8.82 37.40 12.33
C TYR A 365 -7.81 37.61 11.20
N ASN A 366 -8.30 38.01 10.01
CA ASN A 366 -7.48 38.30 8.82
C ASN A 366 -6.56 37.15 8.37
N TRP A 367 -7.01 35.91 8.51
CA TRP A 367 -6.43 34.74 7.88
C TRP A 367 -7.52 33.74 7.48
N ILE A 368 -7.23 32.82 6.56
CA ILE A 368 -8.19 31.86 6.02
C ILE A 368 -7.72 30.42 6.18
N ASP A 369 -8.64 29.47 6.08
CA ASP A 369 -8.29 28.06 6.03
C ASP A 369 -7.50 27.72 4.76
N ALA A 370 -6.54 26.81 4.90
CA ALA A 370 -5.77 26.23 3.81
C ALA A 370 -5.92 24.71 3.85
N ILE A 371 -7.12 24.23 3.49
CA ILE A 371 -7.52 22.82 3.71
C ILE A 371 -6.79 21.85 2.77
N ASN A 372 -6.36 22.31 1.59
CA ASN A 372 -5.56 21.57 0.60
C ASN A 372 -5.80 20.05 0.61
N SER A 373 -6.98 19.61 0.15
CA SER A 373 -7.42 18.21 0.12
C SER A 373 -6.30 17.27 -0.35
N PRO A 374 -5.60 16.56 0.56
CA PRO A 374 -4.41 15.81 0.22
C PRO A 374 -4.81 14.59 -0.58
N ASN A 375 -3.95 14.24 -1.53
CA ASN A 375 -4.08 13.03 -2.31
C ASN A 375 -3.44 11.87 -1.56
N VAL A 376 -4.13 10.74 -1.47
CA VAL A 376 -3.68 9.53 -0.81
C VAL A 376 -3.61 8.42 -1.84
N VAL A 377 -2.40 7.91 -2.08
CA VAL A 377 -2.15 6.77 -2.96
C VAL A 377 -1.71 5.60 -2.11
N VAL A 378 -2.36 4.45 -2.26
CA VAL A 378 -2.08 3.24 -1.47
C VAL A 378 -1.98 2.00 -2.34
N ALA A 379 -1.14 1.05 -1.93
CA ALA A 379 -1.12 -0.31 -2.43
C ALA A 379 -0.92 -1.32 -1.30
N ASP A 380 -1.68 -2.41 -1.29
CA ASP A 380 -1.52 -3.48 -0.32
C ASP A 380 -0.43 -4.50 -0.71
N ALA A 381 -0.15 -5.45 0.18
CA ALA A 381 0.83 -6.52 -0.04
C ALA A 381 0.50 -7.47 -1.21
N TYR A 382 -0.70 -7.35 -1.80
CA TYR A 382 -1.15 -8.12 -2.95
C TYR A 382 -1.28 -7.27 -4.21
N GLY A 383 -0.90 -5.99 -4.16
CA GLY A 383 -0.90 -5.09 -5.32
C GLY A 383 -2.27 -4.57 -5.70
N ASN A 384 -3.27 -4.67 -4.81
CA ASN A 384 -4.50 -3.91 -4.92
C ASN A 384 -4.20 -2.45 -4.61
N LYS A 385 -4.79 -1.53 -5.38
CA LYS A 385 -4.43 -0.11 -5.34
C LYS A 385 -5.66 0.77 -5.14
N GLY A 386 -5.42 2.01 -4.76
CA GLY A 386 -6.42 3.07 -4.77
C GLY A 386 -5.79 4.44 -4.66
N GLU A 387 -6.51 5.42 -5.16
CA GLU A 387 -6.18 6.84 -5.09
C GLU A 387 -7.44 7.61 -4.72
N PHE A 388 -7.36 8.42 -3.68
CA PHE A 388 -8.48 9.19 -3.16
C PHE A 388 -7.99 10.45 -2.46
N LYS A 389 -8.91 11.39 -2.23
CA LYS A 389 -8.61 12.63 -1.51
C LYS A 389 -9.16 12.59 -0.10
N LEU A 390 -8.59 13.40 0.77
CA LEU A 390 -9.18 13.68 2.08
C LEU A 390 -9.89 15.03 2.07
N PHE A 391 -11.01 15.08 2.77
CA PHE A 391 -11.81 16.28 2.96
C PHE A 391 -11.84 16.66 4.44
N PHE A 392 -11.68 17.94 4.72
CA PHE A 392 -11.78 18.51 6.06
C PHE A 392 -12.81 19.64 6.03
N ASN A 393 -13.50 19.84 7.14
CA ASN A 393 -14.40 20.97 7.35
C ASN A 393 -14.37 21.38 8.84
N ASP A 394 -14.99 22.51 9.16
CA ASP A 394 -15.10 23.06 10.51
C ASP A 394 -16.18 22.37 11.38
N SER A 395 -16.82 21.32 10.86
CA SER A 395 -17.90 20.58 11.52
C SER A 395 -17.49 19.13 11.80
N ASP A 396 -18.08 18.18 11.06
CA ASP A 396 -17.98 16.73 11.32
C ASP A 396 -16.62 16.14 10.97
N HIS A 397 -15.82 16.85 10.16
CA HIS A 397 -14.52 16.41 9.64
C HIS A 397 -13.37 17.32 10.08
N PHE A 398 -13.55 18.02 11.20
CA PHE A 398 -12.53 18.91 11.76
C PHE A 398 -11.37 18.15 12.39
N ASP A 399 -11.67 17.06 13.10
CA ASP A 399 -10.68 16.28 13.85
C ASP A 399 -10.29 14.97 13.14
N ILE A 400 -11.18 14.44 12.30
CA ILE A 400 -10.96 13.25 11.49
C ILE A 400 -11.44 13.56 10.07
N PRO A 401 -10.56 13.56 9.05
CA PRO A 401 -10.96 13.82 7.68
C PRO A 401 -11.95 12.78 7.16
N ALA A 402 -12.82 13.22 6.26
CA ALA A 402 -13.62 12.35 5.43
C ALA A 402 -12.83 11.85 4.22
N PHE A 403 -13.25 10.68 3.74
CA PHE A 403 -12.87 10.17 2.43
C PHE A 403 -13.62 10.95 1.33
N SER A 404 -12.91 11.40 0.30
CA SER A 404 -13.48 11.94 -0.93
C SER A 404 -12.96 11.13 -2.12
N GLU A 405 -13.87 10.67 -2.97
CA GLU A 405 -13.50 10.08 -4.25
C GLU A 405 -12.75 11.10 -5.11
N SER A 406 -11.79 10.62 -5.91
CA SER A 406 -10.80 11.42 -6.64
C SER A 406 -11.33 12.10 -7.90
#